data_AF-K1U2T4-F1
#
_entry.id   AF-K1U2T4-F1
#
_cell.length_a   1.000
_cell.length_b   1.000
_cell.length_c   1.000
_cell.angle_alpha   90.00
_cell.angle_beta   90.00
_cell.angle_gamma   90.00
#
_symmetry.space_group_name_H-M   'P 1'
#
loop_
_entity.id
_entity.type
_entity.pdbx_description
1 polymer ?
#
loop_
_entity_poly.entity_id
_entity_poly.type
_entity_poly.pdbx_seq_one_letter_code
_entity_poly.pdbx_strand_id
1 'polypeptide(L)'
;KEQARKRWDEVLGAIEVEGGSIDQYRTFYSCLYRSVLFPRKFYEVTADGQVVHYSPYNGEVLPGYMYTDTGFWDTFRSLFPLLNLVYPSVNAEIQAGLANTYRESGFLPEWASPGHRGCMVGNNSASVVSDAILKGVTPEEDVETLYEAMASGTDKVHPTVSSTGRLGHEYYNTLGYIPYNVGINENVARSLEYAYDDWCIAQVAAKLGRPAEEQQKWLDAGAELPQPVR
;
A
#
# COMPACT_ATOMS: atom_id res chain seq x y z
N LYS A 1 -6.44 32.01 -4.00
CA LYS A 1 -7.08 31.49 -5.23
C LYS A 1 -6.06 31.25 -6.34
N GLU A 2 -5.26 32.25 -6.72
CA GLU A 2 -4.33 32.10 -7.86
C GLU A 2 -3.21 31.08 -7.63
N GLN A 3 -2.56 31.11 -6.46
CA GLN A 3 -1.54 30.11 -6.11
C GLN A 3 -2.07 28.66 -6.16
N ALA A 4 -3.30 28.45 -5.66
CA ALA A 4 -3.93 27.13 -5.70
C ALA A 4 -4.25 26.69 -7.14
N ARG A 5 -4.73 27.61 -7.98
CA ARG A 5 -4.96 27.33 -9.41
C ARG A 5 -3.67 26.91 -10.09
N LYS A 6 -2.59 27.70 -9.93
CA LYS A 6 -1.29 27.39 -10.50
C LYS A 6 -0.80 26.00 -10.07
N ARG A 7 -0.96 25.65 -8.79
CA ARG A 7 -0.58 24.32 -8.29
C ARG A 7 -1.42 23.20 -8.92
N TRP A 8 -2.72 23.41 -9.09
CA TRP A 8 -3.57 22.44 -9.78
C TRP A 8 -3.20 22.29 -11.26
N ASP A 9 -2.91 23.39 -11.94
CA ASP A 9 -2.47 23.37 -13.34
C ASP A 9 -1.14 22.61 -13.49
N GLU A 10 -0.19 22.78 -12.56
CA GLU A 10 1.07 22.00 -12.54
C GLU A 10 0.85 20.50 -12.35
N VAL A 11 -0.02 20.10 -11.42
CA VAL A 11 -0.27 18.68 -11.12
C VAL A 11 -1.09 18.02 -12.24
N LEU A 12 -2.18 18.65 -12.68
CA LEU A 12 -3.07 18.11 -13.71
C LEU A 12 -2.44 18.19 -15.10
N GLY A 13 -1.60 19.21 -15.36
CA GLY A 13 -0.85 19.38 -16.60
C GLY A 13 0.26 18.36 -16.82
N ALA A 14 0.53 17.47 -15.85
CA ALA A 14 1.41 16.32 -16.06
C ALA A 14 0.89 15.36 -17.14
N ILE A 15 -0.41 15.42 -17.47
CA ILE A 15 -1.01 14.70 -18.58
C ILE A 15 -1.83 15.67 -19.44
N GLU A 16 -1.38 15.87 -20.67
CA GLU A 16 -2.07 16.65 -21.68
C GLU A 16 -2.82 15.72 -22.65
N VAL A 17 -4.12 15.96 -22.84
CA VAL A 17 -4.97 15.17 -23.73
C VAL A 17 -5.61 16.06 -24.79
N GLU A 18 -5.63 15.58 -26.03
CA GLU A 18 -6.15 16.32 -27.19
C GLU A 18 -7.10 15.44 -28.04
N GLY A 19 -7.84 16.07 -28.97
CA GLY A 19 -8.70 15.37 -29.92
C GLY A 19 -10.04 14.86 -29.36
N GLY A 20 -10.41 15.25 -28.13
CA GLY A 20 -11.65 14.88 -27.46
C GLY A 20 -12.74 15.96 -27.47
N SER A 21 -13.93 15.56 -27.03
CA SER A 21 -15.05 16.45 -26.73
C SER A 21 -14.90 17.15 -25.36
N ILE A 22 -15.63 18.24 -25.16
CA ILE A 22 -15.66 18.99 -23.88
C ILE A 22 -16.01 18.09 -22.68
N ASP A 23 -16.89 17.09 -22.87
CA ASP A 23 -17.32 16.19 -21.80
C ASP A 23 -16.25 15.15 -21.47
N GLN A 24 -15.48 14.70 -22.46
CA GLN A 24 -14.32 13.84 -22.23
C GLN A 24 -13.24 14.59 -21.44
N TYR A 25 -12.94 15.84 -21.79
CA TYR A 25 -11.97 16.64 -21.04
C TYR A 25 -12.42 16.88 -19.59
N ARG A 26 -13.70 17.24 -19.38
CA ARG A 26 -14.26 17.42 -18.04
C ARG A 26 -14.17 16.13 -17.22
N THR A 27 -14.52 15.00 -17.81
CA THR A 27 -14.47 13.69 -17.14
C THR A 27 -13.03 13.36 -16.78
N PHE A 28 -12.11 13.45 -17.74
CA PHE A 28 -10.70 13.12 -17.56
C PHE A 28 -10.07 13.93 -16.43
N TYR A 29 -10.12 15.27 -16.52
CA TYR A 29 -9.49 16.12 -15.51
C TYR A 29 -10.21 16.09 -14.15
N SER A 30 -11.52 15.80 -14.12
CA SER A 30 -12.22 15.58 -12.85
C SER A 30 -11.77 14.28 -12.17
N CYS A 31 -11.59 13.20 -12.94
CA CYS A 31 -11.04 11.95 -12.43
C CYS A 31 -9.58 12.12 -11.98
N LEU A 32 -8.73 12.77 -12.78
CA LEU A 32 -7.34 13.02 -12.41
C LEU A 32 -7.23 13.85 -11.14
N TYR A 33 -8.08 14.89 -10.99
CA TYR A 33 -8.21 15.65 -9.75
C TYR A 33 -8.52 14.75 -8.55
N ARG A 34 -9.44 13.78 -8.67
CA ARG A 34 -9.77 12.85 -7.58
C ARG A 34 -8.62 11.92 -7.24
N SER A 35 -7.83 11.51 -8.22
CA SER A 35 -6.70 10.59 -8.05
C SER A 35 -5.48 11.18 -7.33
N VAL A 36 -5.44 12.51 -7.12
CA VAL A 36 -4.30 13.20 -6.48
C VAL A 36 -4.69 13.90 -5.17
N LEU A 37 -5.79 13.47 -4.55
CA LEU A 37 -6.22 13.95 -3.22
C LEU A 37 -5.75 13.06 -2.07
N PHE A 38 -5.66 11.75 -2.30
CA PHE A 38 -5.37 10.75 -1.26
C PHE A 38 -4.23 9.81 -1.68
N PRO A 39 -3.45 9.28 -0.71
CA PRO A 39 -3.47 9.63 0.71
C PRO A 39 -3.03 11.08 0.96
N ARG A 40 -3.53 11.72 2.02
CA ARG A 40 -3.16 13.11 2.31
C ARG A 40 -1.81 13.17 3.04
N LYS A 41 -1.08 14.27 2.83
CA LYS A 41 0.05 14.64 3.70
C LYS A 41 -0.46 14.71 5.15
N PHE A 42 0.22 14.01 6.05
CA PHE A 42 -0.04 14.02 7.48
C PHE A 42 1.22 14.37 8.27
N TYR A 43 2.07 15.16 7.63
CA TYR A 43 3.27 15.75 8.20
C TYR A 43 3.17 17.27 8.11
N GLU A 44 3.95 17.96 8.94
CA GLU A 44 4.12 19.40 8.95
C GLU A 44 5.60 19.74 8.74
N VAL A 45 5.86 21.01 8.39
CA VAL A 45 7.22 21.54 8.25
C VAL A 45 7.44 22.56 9.36
N THR A 46 8.45 22.34 10.19
CA THR A 46 8.81 23.22 11.30
C THR A 46 9.40 24.54 10.80
N ALA A 47 9.58 25.52 11.69
CA ALA A 47 10.17 26.81 11.35
C ALA A 47 11.62 26.73 10.85
N ASP A 48 12.37 25.69 11.25
CA ASP A 48 13.72 25.36 10.78
C ASP A 48 13.73 24.46 9.53
N GLY A 49 12.56 24.16 8.95
CA GLY A 49 12.42 23.44 7.70
C GLY A 49 12.46 21.92 7.82
N GLN A 50 12.36 21.36 9.03
CA GLN A 50 12.32 19.92 9.24
C GLN A 50 10.93 19.37 9.00
N VAL A 51 10.87 18.19 8.39
CA VAL A 51 9.63 17.43 8.23
C VAL A 51 9.38 16.63 9.49
N VAL A 52 8.23 16.84 10.13
CA VAL A 52 7.79 16.12 11.34
C VAL A 52 6.33 15.71 11.21
N HIS A 53 5.89 14.73 11.98
CA HIS A 53 4.48 14.34 12.02
C HIS A 53 4.06 13.96 13.44
N TYR A 54 2.77 14.15 13.75
CA TYR A 54 2.14 13.47 14.87
C TYR A 54 1.78 12.05 14.42
N SER A 55 2.32 11.04 15.09
CA SER A 55 2.02 9.65 14.78
C SER A 55 0.59 9.32 15.18
N PRO A 56 -0.29 8.96 14.23
CA PRO A 56 -1.63 8.49 14.57
C PRO A 56 -1.63 7.06 15.12
N TYR A 57 -0.45 6.44 15.25
CA TYR A 57 -0.28 5.05 15.68
C TYR A 57 0.20 4.93 17.12
N ASN A 58 1.11 5.82 17.57
CA ASN A 58 1.63 5.82 18.93
C ASN A 58 1.42 7.13 19.71
N GLY A 59 0.99 8.21 19.04
CA GLY A 59 0.68 9.49 19.66
C GLY A 59 1.88 10.40 19.93
N GLU A 60 3.07 10.06 19.44
CA GLU A 60 4.28 10.89 19.57
C GLU A 60 4.46 11.84 18.37
N VAL A 61 5.31 12.86 18.52
CA VAL A 61 5.76 13.69 17.39
C VAL A 61 7.14 13.22 16.97
N LEU A 62 7.24 12.74 15.73
CA LEU A 62 8.44 12.08 15.19
C LEU A 62 8.91 12.76 13.90
N PRO A 63 10.21 12.65 13.55
CA PRO A 63 10.72 13.18 12.29
C PRO A 63 10.27 12.34 11.09
N GLY A 64 10.23 12.98 9.92
CA GLY A 64 9.99 12.32 8.64
C GLY A 64 8.54 12.37 8.16
N TYR A 65 8.32 11.81 6.97
CA TYR A 65 7.03 11.86 6.30
C TYR A 65 5.99 10.96 6.99
N MET A 66 4.72 11.33 6.81
CA MET A 66 3.56 10.53 7.20
C MET A 66 2.40 10.85 6.25
N TYR A 67 1.65 9.83 5.89
CA TYR A 67 0.49 9.90 5.00
C TYR A 67 -0.62 9.00 5.54
N THR A 68 -1.87 9.37 5.29
CA THR A 68 -3.04 8.58 5.74
C THR A 68 -4.29 8.88 4.91
N ASP A 69 -5.43 8.27 5.29
CA ASP A 69 -6.75 8.38 4.66
C ASP A 69 -6.81 7.73 3.28
N THR A 70 -6.40 6.47 3.26
CA THR A 70 -6.56 5.58 2.11
C THR A 70 -6.78 4.14 2.57
N GLY A 71 -7.48 3.38 1.73
CA GLY A 71 -7.63 1.94 1.84
C GLY A 71 -6.93 1.25 0.70
N PHE A 72 -5.91 0.44 0.99
CA PHE A 72 -5.11 -0.19 -0.04
C PHE A 72 -5.91 -1.18 -0.87
N TRP A 73 -6.88 -1.89 -0.27
CA TRP A 73 -7.84 -2.73 -0.98
C TRP A 73 -8.47 -2.05 -2.22
N ASP A 74 -8.69 -0.72 -2.13
CA ASP A 74 -9.15 0.11 -3.25
C ASP A 74 -7.98 0.55 -4.14
N THR A 75 -6.96 1.15 -3.53
CA THR A 75 -6.00 2.01 -4.24
C THR A 75 -4.80 1.29 -4.84
N PHE A 76 -4.51 0.04 -4.45
CA PHE A 76 -3.39 -0.73 -5.00
C PHE A 76 -3.53 -0.98 -6.51
N ARG A 77 -4.78 -1.04 -6.99
CA ARG A 77 -5.15 -1.50 -8.33
C ARG A 77 -4.76 -0.53 -9.45
N SER A 78 -4.80 0.77 -9.18
CA SER A 78 -4.54 1.80 -10.20
C SER A 78 -4.08 3.15 -9.66
N LEU A 79 -4.49 3.56 -8.46
CA LEU A 79 -4.09 4.86 -7.90
C LEU A 79 -2.58 4.86 -7.62
N PHE A 80 -2.08 3.93 -6.82
CA PHE A 80 -0.63 3.86 -6.55
C PHE A 80 0.22 3.59 -7.80
N PRO A 81 -0.20 2.71 -8.73
CA PRO A 81 0.43 2.60 -10.04
C PRO A 81 0.48 3.91 -10.84
N LEU A 82 -0.58 4.73 -10.80
CA LEU A 82 -0.59 6.06 -11.41
C LEU A 82 0.43 6.98 -10.76
N LEU A 83 0.55 6.97 -9.42
CA LEU A 83 1.56 7.78 -8.71
C LEU A 83 2.98 7.34 -9.10
N ASN A 84 3.24 6.03 -9.18
CA ASN A 84 4.53 5.51 -9.64
C ASN A 84 4.90 5.97 -11.05
N LEU A 85 3.91 6.11 -11.94
CA LEU A 85 4.13 6.52 -13.33
C LEU A 85 4.27 8.03 -13.49
N VAL A 86 3.37 8.80 -12.89
CA VAL A 86 3.18 10.23 -13.19
C VAL A 86 3.70 11.14 -12.08
N TYR A 87 3.63 10.69 -10.82
CA TYR A 87 4.00 11.47 -9.65
C TYR A 87 4.97 10.73 -8.70
N PRO A 88 6.08 10.15 -9.20
CA PRO A 88 6.92 9.25 -8.42
C PRO A 88 7.54 9.91 -7.18
N SER A 89 7.86 11.21 -7.24
CA SER A 89 8.38 11.94 -6.07
C SER A 89 7.39 12.02 -4.92
N VAL A 90 6.09 12.10 -5.21
CA VAL A 90 5.05 12.06 -4.17
C VAL A 90 4.94 10.67 -3.59
N ASN A 91 4.99 9.62 -4.44
CA ASN A 91 4.92 8.27 -3.91
C ASN A 91 6.17 7.89 -3.12
N ALA A 92 7.35 8.44 -3.42
CA ALA A 92 8.54 8.29 -2.60
C ALA A 92 8.33 8.82 -1.16
N GLU A 93 7.72 10.00 -1.00
CA GLU A 93 7.34 10.52 0.32
C GLU A 93 6.30 9.60 1.01
N ILE A 94 5.36 9.03 0.26
CA ILE A 94 4.37 8.09 0.80
C ILE A 94 5.06 6.81 1.29
N GLN A 95 5.97 6.22 0.52
CA GLN A 95 6.70 5.01 0.92
C GLN A 95 7.52 5.24 2.20
N ALA A 96 8.19 6.38 2.32
CA ALA A 96 8.87 6.76 3.57
C ALA A 96 7.88 6.86 4.76
N GLY A 97 6.69 7.40 4.52
CA GLY A 97 5.60 7.42 5.51
C GLY A 97 5.07 6.03 5.89
N LEU A 98 5.07 5.07 4.97
CA LEU A 98 4.72 3.67 5.27
C LEU A 98 5.81 2.98 6.09
N ALA A 99 7.09 3.25 5.82
CA ALA A 99 8.19 2.77 6.63
C ALA A 99 8.08 3.30 8.08
N ASN A 100 7.74 4.57 8.24
CA ASN A 100 7.43 5.18 9.55
C ASN A 100 6.21 4.53 10.22
N THR A 101 5.12 4.29 9.48
CA THR A 101 3.94 3.57 10.00
C THR A 101 4.32 2.20 10.57
N TYR A 102 5.18 1.44 9.88
CA TYR A 102 5.67 0.15 10.38
C TYR A 102 6.53 0.32 11.63
N ARG A 103 7.49 1.27 11.65
CA ARG A 103 8.32 1.55 12.83
C ARG A 103 7.49 1.93 14.06
N GLU A 104 6.39 2.63 13.85
CA GLU A 104 5.56 3.20 14.92
C GLU A 104 4.45 2.28 15.42
N SER A 105 4.02 1.31 14.60
CA SER A 105 2.88 0.44 14.91
C SER A 105 3.19 -1.06 14.85
N GLY A 106 4.31 -1.44 14.25
CA GLY A 106 4.67 -2.83 13.97
C GLY A 106 3.95 -3.44 12.77
N PHE A 107 3.14 -2.68 12.02
CA PHE A 107 2.41 -3.15 10.84
C PHE A 107 2.42 -2.11 9.72
N LEU A 108 2.40 -2.57 8.46
CA LEU A 108 1.92 -1.71 7.37
C LEU A 108 0.40 -1.48 7.53
N PRO A 109 -0.13 -0.30 7.14
CA PRO A 109 -1.56 -0.07 7.16
C PRO A 109 -2.22 -0.79 5.98
N GLU A 110 -3.47 -1.24 6.15
CA GLU A 110 -4.33 -1.65 5.02
C GLU A 110 -5.44 -0.63 4.80
N TRP A 111 -6.07 -0.17 5.89
CA TRP A 111 -6.98 0.97 5.90
C TRP A 111 -6.55 1.91 7.02
N ALA A 112 -6.19 3.15 6.68
CA ALA A 112 -5.73 4.15 7.65
C ALA A 112 -6.60 5.40 7.61
N SER A 113 -7.13 5.83 8.76
CA SER A 113 -7.87 7.10 8.92
C SER A 113 -8.06 7.48 10.41
N PRO A 114 -7.13 8.26 11.01
CA PRO A 114 -5.77 8.46 10.54
C PRO A 114 -4.83 7.29 10.90
N GLY A 115 -5.12 6.53 11.97
CA GLY A 115 -4.39 5.31 12.33
C GLY A 115 -5.05 4.05 11.75
N HIS A 116 -4.67 2.86 12.24
CA HIS A 116 -5.26 1.59 11.81
C HIS A 116 -6.79 1.56 11.99
N ARG A 117 -7.53 1.16 10.95
CA ARG A 117 -8.99 1.06 10.97
C ARG A 117 -9.46 -0.29 10.44
N GLY A 118 -10.42 -0.89 11.14
CA GLY A 118 -11.06 -2.14 10.75
C GLY A 118 -11.96 -1.94 9.54
N CYS A 119 -11.45 -2.16 8.34
CA CYS A 119 -12.20 -1.99 7.09
C CYS A 119 -11.55 -2.77 5.95
N MET A 120 -12.37 -3.45 5.15
CA MET A 120 -11.96 -4.28 4.01
C MET A 120 -11.01 -5.44 4.39
N VAL A 121 -10.41 -6.09 3.38
CA VAL A 121 -9.65 -7.34 3.49
C VAL A 121 -8.34 -7.26 2.69
N GLY A 122 -7.57 -8.36 2.70
CA GLY A 122 -6.33 -8.49 1.96
C GLY A 122 -5.11 -8.04 2.76
N ASN A 123 -3.95 -8.11 2.12
CA ASN A 123 -2.67 -7.62 2.62
C ASN A 123 -2.00 -6.77 1.53
N ASN A 124 -2.84 -5.96 0.86
CA ASN A 124 -2.55 -5.22 -0.36
C ASN A 124 -1.49 -4.11 -0.17
N SER A 125 -1.12 -3.81 1.08
CA SER A 125 0.12 -3.07 1.39
C SER A 125 1.34 -3.71 0.72
N ALA A 126 1.39 -5.04 0.58
CA ALA A 126 2.42 -5.77 -0.15
C ALA A 126 2.51 -5.36 -1.61
N SER A 127 1.36 -5.22 -2.30
CA SER A 127 1.29 -4.74 -3.67
C SER A 127 1.77 -3.30 -3.82
N VAL A 128 1.27 -2.40 -2.96
CA VAL A 128 1.62 -0.96 -2.98
C VAL A 128 3.12 -0.75 -2.82
N VAL A 129 3.72 -1.44 -1.85
CA VAL A 129 5.17 -1.36 -1.56
C VAL A 129 5.98 -2.03 -2.66
N SER A 130 5.59 -3.24 -3.09
CA SER A 130 6.34 -3.99 -4.11
C SER A 130 6.38 -3.25 -5.45
N ASP A 131 5.25 -2.69 -5.90
CA ASP A 131 5.20 -1.95 -7.16
C ASP A 131 6.12 -0.71 -7.12
N ALA A 132 6.19 -0.02 -5.99
CA ALA A 132 7.08 1.13 -5.81
C ALA A 132 8.56 0.72 -5.77
N ILE A 133 8.92 -0.35 -5.05
CA ILE A 133 10.30 -0.87 -4.99
C ILE A 133 10.76 -1.31 -6.38
N LEU A 134 9.95 -2.11 -7.07
CA LEU A 134 10.31 -2.68 -8.38
C LEU A 134 10.47 -1.60 -9.46
N LYS A 135 9.75 -0.48 -9.34
CA LYS A 135 9.87 0.69 -10.22
C LYS A 135 10.94 1.70 -9.77
N GLY A 136 11.65 1.44 -8.67
CA GLY A 136 12.72 2.31 -8.17
C GLY A 136 12.23 3.64 -7.57
N VAL A 137 11.00 3.66 -7.06
CA VAL A 137 10.38 4.86 -6.47
C VAL A 137 10.64 4.97 -4.96
N THR A 138 10.78 3.84 -4.28
CA THR A 138 11.05 3.78 -2.85
C THR A 138 12.44 4.34 -2.52
N PRO A 139 12.59 5.23 -1.51
CA PRO A 139 13.89 5.66 -1.01
C PRO A 139 14.75 4.46 -0.60
N GLU A 140 16.04 4.47 -0.99
CA GLU A 140 16.93 3.31 -0.83
C GLU A 140 17.06 2.89 0.64
N GLU A 141 17.07 3.86 1.56
CA GLU A 141 17.15 3.64 3.00
C GLU A 141 15.93 2.94 3.61
N ASP A 142 14.77 3.00 2.96
CA ASP A 142 13.51 2.44 3.45
C ASP A 142 13.20 1.05 2.84
N VAL A 143 13.91 0.64 1.78
CA VAL A 143 13.64 -0.62 1.06
C VAL A 143 13.70 -1.84 1.98
N GLU A 144 14.74 -1.96 2.81
CA GLU A 144 14.89 -3.09 3.73
C GLU A 144 13.82 -3.09 4.82
N THR A 145 13.49 -1.91 5.38
CA THR A 145 12.41 -1.78 6.38
C THR A 145 11.08 -2.22 5.79
N LEU A 146 10.77 -1.80 4.56
CA LEU A 146 9.52 -2.12 3.89
C LEU A 146 9.43 -3.59 3.46
N TYR A 147 10.55 -4.22 3.06
CA TYR A 147 10.59 -5.66 2.82
C TYR A 147 10.30 -6.45 4.10
N GLU A 148 10.93 -6.10 5.21
CA GLU A 148 10.66 -6.71 6.52
C GLU A 148 9.19 -6.52 6.94
N ALA A 149 8.65 -5.33 6.72
CA ALA A 149 7.27 -5.00 7.04
C ALA A 149 6.26 -5.85 6.25
N MET A 150 6.48 -6.05 4.95
CA MET A 150 5.65 -6.96 4.14
C MET A 150 5.75 -8.40 4.64
N ALA A 151 6.98 -8.91 4.85
CA ALA A 151 7.21 -10.29 5.27
C ALA A 151 6.59 -10.59 6.64
N SER A 152 6.74 -9.68 7.62
CA SER A 152 6.16 -9.82 8.96
C SER A 152 4.64 -9.65 9.01
N GLY A 153 4.03 -9.02 8.00
CA GLY A 153 2.58 -8.98 7.87
C GLY A 153 1.97 -10.35 7.54
N THR A 154 2.77 -11.28 6.98
CA THR A 154 2.29 -12.59 6.53
C THR A 154 2.02 -13.59 7.66
N ASP A 155 2.56 -13.35 8.85
CA ASP A 155 2.47 -14.25 10.00
C ASP A 155 1.86 -13.59 11.25
N LYS A 156 1.22 -12.42 11.09
CA LYS A 156 0.62 -11.66 12.18
C LYS A 156 -0.67 -10.95 11.75
N VAL A 157 -1.53 -10.71 12.73
CA VAL A 157 -2.70 -9.83 12.61
C VAL A 157 -2.70 -8.85 13.78
N HIS A 158 -3.11 -7.61 13.55
CA HIS A 158 -3.17 -6.59 14.59
C HIS A 158 -4.19 -6.98 15.67
N PRO A 159 -3.87 -6.86 16.97
CA PRO A 159 -4.65 -7.44 18.06
C PRO A 159 -6.08 -6.90 18.18
N THR A 160 -6.32 -5.67 17.71
CA THR A 160 -7.64 -5.01 17.79
C THR A 160 -8.20 -4.60 16.43
N VAL A 161 -7.46 -4.83 15.33
CA VAL A 161 -7.84 -4.37 13.98
C VAL A 161 -7.61 -5.51 12.99
N SER A 162 -8.63 -6.36 12.84
CA SER A 162 -8.51 -7.61 12.05
C SER A 162 -8.19 -7.42 10.56
N SER A 163 -8.32 -6.22 10.00
CA SER A 163 -7.93 -5.92 8.61
C SER A 163 -6.47 -5.49 8.46
N THR A 164 -5.72 -5.27 9.55
CA THR A 164 -4.29 -4.95 9.52
C THR A 164 -3.46 -6.22 9.78
N GLY A 165 -2.56 -6.56 8.86
CA GLY A 165 -1.92 -7.87 8.81
C GLY A 165 -2.85 -8.92 8.18
N ARG A 166 -2.61 -10.20 8.45
CA ARG A 166 -3.37 -11.31 7.83
C ARG A 166 -4.27 -12.05 8.82
N LEU A 167 -5.55 -11.69 8.86
CA LEU A 167 -6.55 -12.49 9.58
C LEU A 167 -6.66 -13.89 8.97
N GLY A 168 -6.44 -14.93 9.79
CA GLY A 168 -6.49 -16.32 9.35
C GLY A 168 -5.20 -16.82 8.70
N HIS A 169 -4.08 -16.13 8.91
CA HIS A 169 -2.78 -16.53 8.39
C HIS A 169 -2.37 -17.95 8.81
N GLU A 170 -2.77 -18.42 9.98
CA GLU A 170 -2.44 -19.77 10.46
C GLU A 170 -3.07 -20.84 9.57
N TYR A 171 -4.33 -20.62 9.16
CA TYR A 171 -5.02 -21.51 8.21
C TYR A 171 -4.39 -21.39 6.83
N TYR A 172 -4.21 -20.16 6.34
CA TYR A 172 -3.67 -19.92 5.01
C TYR A 172 -2.25 -20.51 4.85
N ASN A 173 -1.35 -20.26 5.81
CA ASN A 173 0.03 -20.74 5.78
C ASN A 173 0.14 -22.27 5.93
N THR A 174 -0.90 -22.94 6.45
CA THR A 174 -0.91 -24.41 6.64
C THR A 174 -1.67 -25.15 5.54
N LEU A 175 -2.72 -24.54 4.99
CA LEU A 175 -3.68 -25.19 4.09
C LEU A 175 -3.70 -24.60 2.68
N GLY A 176 -3.01 -23.48 2.44
CA GLY A 176 -3.07 -22.72 1.18
C GLY A 176 -4.35 -21.89 0.99
N TYR A 177 -5.28 -21.92 1.95
CA TYR A 177 -6.52 -21.12 1.93
C TYR A 177 -7.11 -20.95 3.34
N ILE A 178 -8.01 -19.99 3.50
CA ILE A 178 -8.81 -19.82 4.72
C ILE A 178 -10.13 -20.60 4.57
N PRO A 179 -10.39 -21.62 5.42
CA PRO A 179 -11.62 -22.40 5.33
C PRO A 179 -12.89 -21.57 5.54
N TYR A 180 -14.00 -22.02 4.94
CA TYR A 180 -15.29 -21.35 5.08
C TYR A 180 -15.91 -21.54 6.48
N ASN A 181 -15.62 -22.65 7.14
CA ASN A 181 -16.29 -23.11 8.36
C ASN A 181 -15.52 -22.83 9.66
N VAL A 182 -14.58 -21.88 9.66
CA VAL A 182 -13.75 -21.53 10.83
C VAL A 182 -14.10 -20.17 11.46
N GLY A 183 -15.24 -19.59 11.08
CA GLY A 183 -15.71 -18.32 11.66
C GLY A 183 -14.97 -17.07 11.15
N ILE A 184 -14.23 -17.18 10.04
CA ILE A 184 -13.60 -16.05 9.35
C ILE A 184 -14.41 -15.76 8.08
N ASN A 185 -15.03 -14.58 8.03
CA ASN A 185 -15.80 -14.16 6.85
C ASN A 185 -14.88 -13.65 5.73
N GLU A 186 -15.45 -13.53 4.53
CA GLU A 186 -14.75 -13.15 3.30
C GLU A 186 -13.52 -14.03 3.00
N ASN A 187 -13.51 -15.26 3.51
CA ASN A 187 -12.34 -16.15 3.51
C ASN A 187 -11.81 -16.45 2.10
N VAL A 188 -12.69 -16.55 1.10
CA VAL A 188 -12.29 -16.74 -0.31
C VAL A 188 -11.61 -15.47 -0.85
N ALA A 189 -12.17 -14.29 -0.59
CA ALA A 189 -11.59 -13.02 -1.04
C ALA A 189 -10.21 -12.79 -0.40
N ARG A 190 -10.09 -13.04 0.92
CA ARG A 190 -8.82 -13.00 1.65
C ARG A 190 -7.78 -13.94 1.05
N SER A 191 -8.15 -15.20 0.79
CA SER A 191 -7.22 -16.19 0.22
C SER A 191 -6.72 -15.79 -1.17
N LEU A 192 -7.59 -15.24 -2.02
CA LEU A 192 -7.22 -14.78 -3.36
C LEU A 192 -6.30 -13.56 -3.32
N GLU A 193 -6.57 -12.59 -2.44
CA GLU A 193 -5.70 -11.42 -2.31
C GLU A 193 -4.37 -11.80 -1.65
N TYR A 194 -4.36 -12.66 -0.63
CA TYR A 194 -3.11 -13.16 -0.03
C TYR A 194 -2.20 -13.87 -1.03
N ALA A 195 -2.76 -14.66 -1.95
CA ALA A 195 -1.97 -15.31 -3.00
C ALA A 195 -1.32 -14.29 -3.95
N TYR A 196 -2.02 -13.20 -4.28
CA TYR A 196 -1.45 -12.10 -5.05
C TYR A 196 -0.38 -11.34 -4.26
N ASP A 197 -0.65 -11.06 -2.98
CA ASP A 197 0.28 -10.36 -2.09
C ASP A 197 1.56 -11.17 -1.86
N ASP A 198 1.48 -12.50 -1.74
CA ASP A 198 2.63 -13.40 -1.67
C ASP A 198 3.48 -13.33 -2.94
N TRP A 199 2.83 -13.33 -4.12
CA TRP A 199 3.54 -13.14 -5.38
C TRP A 199 4.28 -11.79 -5.42
N CYS A 200 3.68 -10.71 -4.93
CA CYS A 200 4.33 -9.40 -4.84
C CYS A 200 5.60 -9.46 -3.96
N ILE A 201 5.52 -10.08 -2.79
CA ILE A 201 6.67 -10.26 -1.89
C ILE A 201 7.76 -11.09 -2.57
N ALA A 202 7.38 -12.16 -3.29
CA ALA A 202 8.33 -12.99 -4.05
C ALA A 202 9.10 -12.17 -5.09
N GLN A 203 8.45 -11.24 -5.80
CA GLN A 203 9.11 -10.39 -6.79
C GLN A 203 10.14 -9.45 -6.14
N VAL A 204 9.83 -8.88 -4.98
CA VAL A 204 10.78 -8.03 -4.24
C VAL A 204 11.93 -8.87 -3.68
N ALA A 205 11.65 -10.04 -3.13
CA ALA A 205 12.66 -10.97 -2.65
C ALA A 205 13.67 -11.32 -3.76
N ALA A 206 13.18 -11.59 -4.98
CA ALA A 206 14.02 -11.80 -6.16
C ALA A 206 14.83 -10.56 -6.54
N LYS A 207 14.21 -9.36 -6.54
CA LYS A 207 14.89 -8.09 -6.84
C LYS A 207 16.03 -7.77 -5.87
N LEU A 208 15.87 -8.14 -4.60
CA LEU A 208 16.85 -7.94 -3.53
C LEU A 208 17.88 -9.08 -3.44
N GLY A 209 17.75 -10.14 -4.25
CA GLY A 209 18.67 -11.27 -4.22
C GLY A 209 18.57 -12.11 -2.94
N ARG A 210 17.37 -12.20 -2.34
CA ARG A 210 17.11 -13.08 -1.18
C ARG A 210 17.36 -14.55 -1.53
N PRO A 211 17.64 -15.43 -0.56
CA PRO A 211 17.82 -16.86 -0.82
C PRO A 211 16.67 -17.47 -1.62
N ALA A 212 16.98 -18.40 -2.52
CA ALA A 212 15.97 -19.04 -3.37
C ALA A 212 14.86 -19.73 -2.56
N GLU A 213 15.20 -20.28 -1.38
CA GLU A 213 14.22 -20.87 -0.44
C GLU A 213 13.20 -19.84 0.05
N GLU A 214 13.63 -18.62 0.34
CA GLU A 214 12.74 -17.53 0.77
C GLU A 214 11.84 -17.09 -0.39
N GLN A 215 12.39 -16.97 -1.60
CA GLN A 215 11.60 -16.64 -2.79
C GLN A 215 10.55 -17.73 -3.08
N GLN A 216 10.94 -19.01 -2.99
CA GLN A 216 10.06 -20.13 -3.25
C GLN A 216 8.96 -20.26 -2.20
N LYS A 217 9.26 -20.00 -0.92
CA LYS A 217 8.26 -19.95 0.17
C LYS A 217 7.08 -19.06 -0.19
N TRP A 218 7.34 -17.87 -0.74
CA TRP A 218 6.28 -16.94 -1.14
C TRP A 218 5.49 -17.44 -2.35
N LEU A 219 6.13 -18.10 -3.30
CA LEU A 219 5.44 -18.66 -4.47
C LEU A 219 4.56 -19.87 -4.12
N ASP A 220 5.01 -20.70 -3.17
CA ASP A 220 4.30 -21.92 -2.76
C ASP A 220 3.04 -21.60 -1.96
N ALA A 221 3.07 -20.54 -1.13
CA ALA A 221 1.94 -20.12 -0.30
C ALA A 221 0.65 -19.84 -1.11
N GLY A 222 0.80 -19.35 -2.36
CA GLY A 222 -0.33 -19.07 -3.27
C GLY A 222 -0.64 -20.18 -4.28
N ALA A 223 0.20 -21.21 -4.41
CA ALA A 223 0.11 -22.22 -5.47
C ALA A 223 -0.90 -23.36 -5.17
N GLU A 224 -1.36 -23.48 -3.91
CA GLU A 224 -2.29 -24.53 -3.48
C GLU A 224 -3.77 -24.16 -3.60
N LEU A 225 -4.13 -23.12 -4.36
CA LEU A 225 -5.55 -22.87 -4.67
C LEU A 225 -6.11 -24.08 -5.44
N PRO A 226 -7.13 -24.79 -4.91
CA PRO A 226 -7.64 -25.99 -5.54
C PRO A 226 -8.14 -25.65 -6.94
N GLN A 227 -7.60 -26.35 -7.95
CA GLN A 227 -8.12 -26.30 -9.31
C GLN A 227 -9.62 -26.60 -9.27
N PRO A 228 -10.47 -25.82 -9.96
CA PRO A 228 -11.90 -26.10 -9.98
C PRO A 228 -12.10 -27.53 -10.48
N VAL A 229 -12.75 -28.35 -9.65
CA VAL A 229 -13.22 -29.67 -10.07
C VAL A 229 -14.18 -29.43 -11.24
N ARG A 230 -13.75 -29.82 -12.45
CA ARG A 230 -14.59 -29.80 -13.66
C ARG A 230 -15.67 -30.86 -13.58
#